data_AF-A0A150FUE0-F1
#
_entry.id   AF-A0A150FUE0-F1
#
_cell.length_a   1.000
_cell.length_b   1.000
_cell.length_c   1.000
_cell.angle_alpha   90.00
_cell.angle_beta   90.00
_cell.angle_gamma   90.00
#
_symmetry.space_group_name_H-M   'P 1'
#
loop_
_entity.id
_entity.type
_entity.pdbx_description
1 polymer ?
#
loop_
_entity_poly.entity_id
_entity_poly.type
_entity_poly.pdbx_seq_one_letter_code
_entity_poly.pdbx_strand_id
1 'polypeptide(L)'
;MIKTVSKIVKNKKGFTLVELVIVLAILGVIALIAIPRFGTIQEESKRKADIASAAIIGRAAELALANGEQESDINLENLVTKGYLDSVSNPQYKEGTFEVEVENGKVVVKVDTSEVYPNQTGRYSQQSEQQN
;
A
#
# COMPACT_ATOMS: atom_id res chain seq x y z
N MET A 1 74.75 -0.40 -18.75
CA MET A 1 74.26 0.38 -17.59
C MET A 1 72.74 0.29 -17.55
N ILE A 2 72.18 -0.41 -16.57
CA ILE A 2 70.76 -0.33 -16.21
C ILE A 2 70.76 -0.18 -14.69
N LYS A 3 70.43 1.03 -14.20
CA LYS A 3 70.26 1.31 -12.78
C LYS A 3 68.79 1.67 -12.56
N THR A 4 68.19 0.98 -11.58
CA THR A 4 67.02 1.41 -10.79
C THR A 4 65.67 0.87 -11.24
N VAL A 5 65.37 -0.39 -10.86
CA VAL A 5 64.00 -0.92 -10.71
C VAL A 5 63.77 -1.39 -9.26
N SER A 6 64.03 -0.56 -8.25
CA SER A 6 63.95 -1.02 -6.83
C SER A 6 63.32 -0.04 -5.83
N LYS A 7 62.44 0.88 -6.26
CA LYS A 7 61.93 1.92 -5.35
C LYS A 7 60.41 2.09 -5.26
N ILE A 8 59.61 1.06 -5.54
CA ILE A 8 58.14 1.09 -5.36
C ILE A 8 57.66 0.03 -4.35
N VAL A 9 58.47 -0.32 -3.34
CA VAL A 9 58.01 -1.14 -2.21
C VAL A 9 58.46 -0.48 -0.91
N LYS A 10 57.86 0.67 -0.59
CA LYS A 10 57.97 1.25 0.76
C LYS A 10 56.59 1.77 1.17
N ASN A 11 56.05 1.18 2.24
CA ASN A 11 54.77 1.47 2.90
C ASN A 11 53.54 0.68 2.42
N LYS A 12 53.61 -0.65 2.39
CA LYS A 12 52.39 -1.46 2.59
C LYS A 12 52.08 -1.50 4.09
N LYS A 13 51.42 -0.45 4.61
CA LYS A 13 50.74 -0.53 5.91
C LYS A 13 49.57 -1.52 5.74
N GLY A 14 49.83 -2.79 6.06
CA GLY A 14 48.81 -3.84 6.00
C GLY A 14 47.78 -3.64 7.10
N PHE A 15 46.52 -3.90 6.76
CA PHE A 15 45.40 -3.93 7.70
C PHE A 15 45.70 -4.94 8.82
N THR A 16 45.51 -4.55 10.09
CA THR A 16 45.71 -5.49 11.19
C THR A 16 44.50 -6.41 11.32
N LEU A 17 44.71 -7.65 11.79
CA LEU A 17 43.59 -8.54 12.12
C LEU A 17 42.69 -7.94 13.21
N VAL A 18 43.27 -7.15 14.12
CA VAL A 18 42.54 -6.47 15.19
C VAL A 18 41.54 -5.45 14.63
N GLU A 19 41.93 -4.68 13.63
CA GLU A 19 41.01 -3.74 12.95
C GLU A 19 39.84 -4.47 12.30
N LEU A 20 40.06 -5.65 11.70
CA LEU A 20 38.98 -6.45 11.12
C LEU A 20 38.03 -7.01 12.19
N VAL A 21 38.58 -7.49 13.31
CA VAL A 21 37.81 -8.06 14.41
C VAL A 21 36.92 -7.01 15.08
N ILE A 22 37.42 -5.78 15.28
CA ILE A 22 36.63 -4.68 15.87
C ILE A 22 35.47 -4.30 14.95
N VAL A 23 35.69 -4.24 13.63
CA VAL A 23 34.62 -3.94 12.66
C VAL A 23 33.54 -5.02 12.70
N LEU A 24 33.91 -6.30 12.72
CA LEU A 24 32.95 -7.41 12.83
C LEU A 24 32.19 -7.38 14.16
N ALA A 25 32.85 -7.01 15.26
CA ALA A 25 32.20 -6.87 16.56
C ALA A 25 31.13 -5.78 16.53
N ILE A 26 31.42 -4.60 15.96
CA ILE A 26 30.45 -3.51 15.84
C ILE A 26 29.30 -3.89 14.88
N LEU A 27 29.62 -4.49 13.72
CA LEU A 27 28.61 -4.97 12.78
C LEU A 27 27.70 -6.04 13.40
N GLY A 28 28.24 -6.92 14.24
CA GLY A 28 27.48 -7.91 14.99
C GLY A 28 26.49 -7.29 15.97
N VAL A 29 26.91 -6.24 16.71
CA VAL A 29 26.01 -5.50 17.63
C VAL A 29 24.90 -4.79 16.86
N ILE A 30 25.21 -4.12 15.75
CA ILE A 30 24.22 -3.41 14.93
C ILE A 30 23.22 -4.40 14.31
N ALA A 31 23.69 -5.56 13.84
CA ALA A 31 22.84 -6.58 13.25
C ALA A 31 21.82 -7.16 14.23
N LEU A 32 22.14 -7.26 15.52
CA LEU A 32 21.22 -7.76 16.55
C LEU A 32 20.05 -6.80 16.84
N ILE A 33 20.27 -5.49 16.74
CA ILE A 33 19.22 -4.47 17.01
C ILE A 33 18.46 -4.03 15.76
N ALA A 34 18.97 -4.37 14.58
CA ALA A 34 18.38 -3.97 13.31
C ALA A 34 17.12 -4.80 12.99
N ILE A 35 15.98 -4.42 13.56
CA ILE A 35 14.67 -4.93 13.14
C ILE A 35 13.98 -3.83 12.31
N PRO A 36 13.99 -3.91 10.97
CA PRO A 36 13.21 -2.99 10.17
C PRO A 36 11.72 -3.38 10.21
N ARG A 37 10.85 -2.45 10.62
CA ARG A 37 9.40 -2.65 10.68
C ARG A 37 8.72 -2.41 9.31
N PHE A 38 9.10 -3.15 8.28
CA PHE A 38 8.52 -3.00 6.94
C PHE A 38 7.07 -3.51 6.82
N GLY A 39 6.69 -4.49 7.64
CA GLY A 39 5.36 -5.13 7.54
C GLY A 39 4.20 -4.16 7.77
N THR A 40 4.24 -3.36 8.83
CA THR A 40 3.14 -2.46 9.20
C THR A 40 2.96 -1.32 8.19
N ILE A 41 4.07 -0.80 7.64
CA ILE A 41 4.04 0.28 6.65
C ILE A 41 3.44 -0.21 5.34
N GLN A 42 3.82 -1.42 4.90
CA GLN A 42 3.27 -2.00 3.68
C GLN A 42 1.77 -2.29 3.81
N GLU A 43 1.35 -2.84 4.95
CA GLU A 43 -0.06 -3.09 5.24
C GLU A 43 -0.89 -1.79 5.26
N GLU A 44 -0.40 -0.75 5.91
CA GLU A 44 -1.05 0.55 5.95
C GLU A 44 -1.14 1.19 4.56
N SER A 45 -0.09 1.05 3.74
CA SER A 45 -0.06 1.57 2.37
C SER A 45 -1.11 0.88 1.50
N LYS A 46 -1.23 -0.45 1.59
CA LYS A 46 -2.28 -1.22 0.91
C LYS A 46 -3.67 -0.77 1.32
N ARG A 47 -3.89 -0.58 2.62
CA ARG A 47 -5.18 -0.12 3.15
C ARG A 47 -5.56 1.27 2.61
N LYS A 48 -4.61 2.21 2.61
CA LYS A 48 -4.82 3.56 2.07
C LYS A 48 -5.10 3.55 0.56
N ALA A 49 -4.43 2.68 -0.19
CA ALA A 49 -4.70 2.48 -1.60
C ALA A 49 -6.15 2.03 -1.84
N ASP A 50 -6.64 1.06 -1.06
CA ASP A 50 -8.01 0.57 -1.20
C ASP A 50 -9.05 1.65 -0.87
N ILE A 51 -8.81 2.45 0.17
CA ILE A 51 -9.70 3.56 0.54
C ILE A 51 -9.73 4.62 -0.55
N ALA A 52 -8.59 4.95 -1.15
CA ALA A 52 -8.53 5.88 -2.26
C ALA A 52 -9.29 5.34 -3.48
N SER A 53 -9.11 4.07 -3.82
CA SER A 53 -9.86 3.41 -4.91
C SER A 53 -11.36 3.40 -4.63
N ALA A 54 -11.79 3.04 -3.42
CA ALA A 54 -13.18 3.06 -3.02
C ALA A 54 -13.80 4.46 -3.08
N ALA A 55 -13.04 5.51 -2.73
CA ALA A 55 -13.50 6.89 -2.85
C ALA A 55 -13.66 7.35 -4.30
N ILE A 56 -12.79 6.89 -5.21
CA ILE A 56 -12.95 7.15 -6.65
C ILE A 56 -14.22 6.48 -7.17
N ILE A 57 -14.42 5.21 -6.82
CA ILE A 57 -15.61 4.44 -7.20
C ILE A 57 -16.88 5.09 -6.63
N GLY A 58 -16.87 5.46 -5.35
CA GLY A 58 -18.00 6.10 -4.68
C GLY A 58 -18.39 7.42 -5.33
N ARG A 59 -17.40 8.27 -5.66
CA ARG A 59 -17.64 9.53 -6.38
C ARG A 59 -18.16 9.31 -7.80
N ALA A 60 -17.69 8.27 -8.50
CA ALA A 60 -18.19 7.92 -9.82
C ALA A 60 -19.67 7.49 -9.76
N ALA A 61 -20.04 6.71 -8.74
CA ALA A 61 -21.43 6.35 -8.47
C ALA A 61 -22.29 7.57 -8.08
N GLU A 62 -21.79 8.49 -7.26
CA GLU A 62 -22.48 9.76 -6.96
C GLU A 62 -22.70 10.61 -8.21
N LEU A 63 -21.70 10.66 -9.10
CA LEU A 63 -21.81 11.36 -10.38
C LEU A 63 -22.85 10.69 -11.30
N ALA A 64 -22.90 9.36 -11.34
CA ALA A 64 -23.91 8.62 -12.08
C ALA A 64 -25.32 8.93 -11.58
N LEU A 65 -25.53 8.94 -10.26
CA LEU A 65 -26.80 9.37 -9.66
C LEU A 65 -27.16 10.81 -10.04
N ALA A 66 -26.20 11.73 -9.94
CA ALA A 66 -26.42 13.14 -10.28
C ALA A 66 -26.79 13.33 -11.76
N ASN A 67 -26.32 12.44 -12.65
CA ASN A 67 -26.66 12.42 -14.07
C ASN A 67 -28.00 11.72 -14.38
N GLY A 68 -28.71 11.21 -13.37
CA GLY A 68 -30.05 10.62 -13.50
C GLY A 68 -30.07 9.11 -13.72
N GLU A 69 -28.95 8.42 -13.51
CA GLU A 69 -28.92 6.96 -13.51
C GLU A 69 -29.75 6.39 -12.35
N GLN A 70 -30.44 5.27 -12.59
CA GLN A 70 -31.24 4.60 -11.55
C GLN A 70 -30.33 3.90 -10.55
N GLU A 71 -30.71 3.89 -9.27
CA GLU A 71 -29.92 3.24 -8.21
C GLU A 71 -29.65 1.76 -8.51
N SER A 72 -30.62 1.04 -9.07
CA SER A 72 -30.49 -0.37 -9.48
C SER A 72 -29.42 -0.61 -10.54
N ASP A 73 -29.09 0.42 -11.32
CA ASP A 73 -28.15 0.34 -12.42
C ASP A 73 -26.73 0.72 -12.01
N ILE A 74 -26.53 1.13 -10.75
CA ILE A 74 -25.22 1.55 -10.24
C ILE A 74 -24.54 0.35 -9.61
N ASN A 75 -23.75 -0.33 -10.45
CA ASN A 75 -22.80 -1.37 -10.06
C ASN A 75 -21.48 -1.13 -10.82
N LEU A 76 -20.41 -1.84 -10.43
CA LEU A 76 -19.07 -1.62 -11.00
C LEU A 76 -19.04 -1.78 -12.53
N GLU A 77 -19.71 -2.81 -13.06
CA GLU A 77 -19.71 -3.11 -14.48
C GLU A 77 -20.36 -1.99 -15.30
N ASN A 78 -21.49 -1.47 -14.81
CA ASN A 78 -22.19 -0.37 -15.46
C ASN A 78 -21.44 0.96 -15.32
N LEU A 79 -20.77 1.21 -14.20
CA LEU A 79 -19.93 2.41 -14.05
C LEU A 79 -18.78 2.41 -15.06
N VAL A 80 -18.20 1.24 -15.35
CA VAL A 80 -17.17 1.11 -16.39
C VAL A 80 -17.77 1.25 -17.78
N THR A 81 -18.84 0.52 -18.07
CA THR A 81 -19.47 0.51 -19.40
C THR A 81 -20.03 1.88 -19.81
N LYS A 82 -20.58 2.62 -18.85
CA LYS A 82 -21.14 3.97 -19.06
C LYS A 82 -20.07 5.08 -19.01
N GLY A 83 -18.79 4.73 -18.78
CA GLY A 83 -17.66 5.67 -18.83
C GLY A 83 -17.50 6.54 -17.59
N TYR A 84 -18.12 6.19 -16.46
CA TYR A 84 -17.88 6.84 -15.17
C TYR A 84 -16.56 6.40 -14.54
N LEU A 85 -16.07 5.21 -14.90
CA LEU A 85 -14.79 4.64 -14.49
C LEU A 85 -14.07 4.01 -15.69
N ASP A 86 -12.75 4.15 -15.76
CA ASP A 86 -11.95 3.51 -16.82
C ASP A 86 -11.72 2.02 -16.53
N SER A 87 -11.37 1.71 -15.28
CA SER A 87 -11.18 0.35 -14.79
C SER A 87 -11.17 0.33 -13.27
N VAL A 88 -11.40 -0.85 -12.68
CA VAL A 88 -11.29 -1.06 -11.24
C VAL A 88 -10.28 -2.16 -10.97
N SER A 89 -9.31 -1.88 -10.12
CA SER A 89 -8.38 -2.87 -9.59
C SER A 89 -8.95 -3.53 -8.34
N ASN A 90 -8.63 -4.81 -8.12
CA ASN A 90 -8.98 -5.47 -6.87
C ASN A 90 -8.30 -4.80 -5.65
N PRO A 91 -8.92 -4.87 -4.47
CA PRO A 91 -8.32 -4.38 -3.24
C PRO A 91 -7.01 -5.13 -2.93
N GLN A 92 -6.05 -4.42 -2.37
CA GLN A 92 -4.71 -4.93 -2.05
C GLN A 92 -4.57 -5.31 -0.57
N TYR A 93 -5.41 -4.77 0.31
CA TYR A 93 -5.38 -5.03 1.75
C TYR A 93 -6.26 -6.22 2.15
N LYS A 94 -7.50 -6.27 1.66
CA LYS A 94 -8.45 -7.36 1.93
C LYS A 94 -8.71 -8.12 0.63
N GLU A 95 -8.76 -9.45 0.69
CA GLU A 95 -9.13 -10.25 -0.48
C GLU A 95 -10.60 -10.03 -0.84
N GLY A 96 -10.90 -10.03 -2.13
CA GLY A 96 -12.23 -9.84 -2.68
C GLY A 96 -12.25 -8.86 -3.86
N THR A 97 -13.43 -8.33 -4.14
CA THR A 97 -13.68 -7.31 -5.15
C THR A 97 -14.36 -6.11 -4.50
N PHE A 98 -14.21 -4.93 -5.12
CA PHE A 98 -15.04 -3.79 -4.74
C PHE A 98 -16.46 -4.03 -5.22
N GLU A 99 -17.42 -3.72 -4.38
CA GLU A 99 -18.85 -3.75 -4.68
C GLU A 99 -19.44 -2.37 -4.38
N VAL A 100 -20.35 -1.92 -5.23
CA VAL A 100 -21.05 -0.64 -5.06
C VAL A 100 -22.51 -0.93 -4.89
N GLU A 101 -23.08 -0.32 -3.87
CA GLU A 101 -24.51 -0.35 -3.60
C GLU A 101 -24.98 1.09 -3.38
N VAL A 102 -26.17 1.38 -3.88
CA VAL A 102 -26.86 2.63 -3.59
C VAL A 102 -28.15 2.30 -2.88
N GLU A 103 -28.35 2.89 -1.71
CA GLU A 103 -29.59 2.78 -0.97
C GLU A 103 -30.07 4.18 -0.57
N ASN A 104 -31.26 4.58 -1.02
CA ASN A 104 -31.88 5.85 -0.67
C ASN A 104 -30.99 7.07 -0.99
N GLY A 105 -30.34 7.07 -2.16
CA GLY A 105 -29.42 8.10 -2.61
C GLY A 105 -28.05 8.11 -1.92
N LYS A 106 -27.79 7.19 -0.98
CA LYS A 106 -26.50 7.03 -0.34
C LYS A 106 -25.68 5.97 -1.06
N VAL A 107 -24.52 6.38 -1.58
CA VAL A 107 -23.55 5.47 -2.19
C VAL A 107 -22.68 4.83 -1.11
N VAL A 108 -22.56 3.50 -1.17
CA VAL A 108 -21.70 2.70 -0.30
C VAL A 108 -20.79 1.84 -1.17
N VAL A 109 -19.49 1.84 -0.87
CA VAL A 109 -18.54 0.92 -1.51
C VAL A 109 -18.02 -0.05 -0.46
N LYS A 110 -18.16 -1.35 -0.75
CA LYS A 110 -17.81 -2.46 0.13
C LYS A 110 -16.70 -3.31 -0.48
N VAL A 111 -16.01 -4.05 0.38
CA VAL A 111 -15.21 -5.22 0.00
C VAL A 111 -15.67 -6.37 0.88
N ASP A 112 -16.33 -7.35 0.26
CA ASP A 112 -17.02 -8.41 0.99
C ASP A 112 -17.99 -7.74 2.00
N THR A 113 -17.95 -8.03 3.30
CA THR A 113 -18.90 -7.45 4.28
C THR A 113 -18.49 -6.07 4.83
N SER A 114 -17.35 -5.53 4.40
CA SER A 114 -16.74 -4.36 5.03
C SER A 114 -16.92 -3.11 4.18
N GLU A 115 -17.55 -2.09 4.77
CA GLU A 115 -17.74 -0.79 4.14
C GLU A 115 -16.41 -0.01 4.13
N VAL A 116 -16.06 0.55 2.98
CA VAL A 116 -14.84 1.33 2.75
C VAL A 116 -15.18 2.80 2.45
N TYR A 117 -16.27 3.04 1.74
CA TYR A 117 -16.81 4.37 1.45
C TYR A 117 -18.26 4.49 1.93
N PRO A 118 -18.68 5.62 2.55
CA PRO A 118 -17.97 6.90 2.72
C PRO A 118 -17.24 7.01 4.08
N ASN A 119 -16.47 5.99 4.48
CA ASN A 119 -15.83 5.99 5.81
C ASN A 119 -14.69 7.02 5.90
N GLN A 120 -14.77 7.92 6.90
CA GLN A 120 -13.77 8.97 7.17
C GLN A 120 -12.62 8.54 8.09
N THR A 121 -12.70 7.35 8.67
CA THR A 121 -11.74 6.85 9.68
C THR A 121 -10.45 6.31 9.04
N GLY A 122 -10.41 6.19 7.71
CA GLY A 122 -9.25 5.61 7.01
C GLY A 122 -9.06 4.12 7.29
N ARG A 123 -10.13 3.42 7.69
CA ARG A 123 -10.16 1.98 7.97
C ARG A 123 -11.44 1.38 7.39
N TYR A 124 -11.41 0.08 7.12
CA TYR A 124 -12.61 -0.69 6.81
C TYR A 124 -13.55 -0.65 8.03
N SER A 125 -14.79 -0.21 7.85
CA SER A 125 -15.84 -0.36 8.86
C SER A 125 -16.48 -1.73 8.67
N GLN A 126 -16.47 -2.55 9.70
CA GLN A 126 -17.44 -3.64 9.75
C GLN A 126 -18.80 -2.98 9.94
N GLN A 127 -19.78 -3.36 9.12
CA GLN A 127 -21.17 -2.98 9.37
C GLN A 127 -21.45 -3.43 10.81
N SER A 128 -21.62 -2.46 11.70
CA SER A 128 -22.08 -2.75 13.05
C SER A 128 -23.38 -3.54 12.87
N GLU A 129 -23.37 -4.81 13.30
CA GLU A 129 -24.59 -5.46 13.77
C GLU A 129 -25.31 -4.39 14.59
N GLN A 130 -26.37 -3.83 14.01
CA GLN A 130 -27.27 -2.99 14.76
C GLN A 130 -27.78 -3.92 15.85
N GLN A 131 -27.36 -3.62 17.08
CA GLN A 131 -28.10 -4.07 18.25
C GLN A 131 -29.54 -3.65 18.02
N ASN A 132 -30.38 -4.64 17.71
CA ASN A 132 -31.79 -4.61 18.02
C ASN A 132 -32.17 -6.00 18.53
#